data_AF-A0A427TGJ8-F1
#
_entry.id   AF-A0A427TGJ8-F1
#
_cell.length_a   1.000
_cell.length_b   1.000
_cell.length_c   1.000
_cell.angle_alpha   90.00
_cell.angle_beta   90.00
_cell.angle_gamma   90.00
#
_symmetry.space_group_name_H-M   'P 1'
#
loop_
_entity.id
_entity.type
_entity.pdbx_description
1 polymer ?
#
loop_
_entity_poly.entity_id
_entity_poly.type
_entity_poly.pdbx_seq_one_letter_code
_entity_poly.pdbx_strand_id
1 'polypeptide(L)'
;MSEQQPTSELIDTGSQNVTGYRKQTPDALDTVNEIKHVEEVVAKLWRWVRARPTVPTDPRQLALARTAFEEGFMHLNRAVFQPVDPFEGD
;
A
#
# COMPACT_ATOMS: atom_id res chain seq x y z
N MET A 1 27.09 16.19 9.92
CA MET A 1 26.00 15.40 9.31
C MET A 1 24.75 15.76 10.10
N SER A 2 23.88 16.62 9.57
CA SER A 2 22.67 17.02 10.28
C SER A 2 21.67 15.88 10.19
N GLU A 3 21.44 15.18 11.30
CA GLU A 3 20.26 14.34 11.50
C GLU A 3 19.04 15.26 11.38
N GLN A 4 18.30 15.15 10.28
CA GLN A 4 16.98 15.74 10.20
C GLN A 4 16.08 14.96 11.15
N GLN A 5 15.65 15.61 12.23
CA GLN A 5 14.58 15.08 13.08
C GLN A 5 13.35 14.80 12.20
N PRO A 6 12.71 13.62 12.34
CA PRO A 6 11.45 13.37 11.67
C PRO A 6 10.42 14.40 12.12
N THR A 7 9.89 15.17 11.17
CA THR A 7 8.90 16.20 11.46
C THR A 7 7.60 15.50 11.89
N SER A 8 7.30 15.52 13.18
CA SER A 8 6.07 14.97 13.77
C SER A 8 4.79 15.74 13.40
N GLU A 9 4.89 16.77 12.56
CA GLU A 9 3.74 17.59 12.18
C GLU A 9 2.82 16.81 11.25
N LEU A 10 1.54 16.70 11.61
CA LEU A 10 0.55 16.01 10.82
C LEU A 10 0.14 16.87 9.62
N ILE A 11 0.34 16.39 8.40
CA ILE A 11 0.05 17.13 7.16
C ILE A 11 -1.26 16.69 6.53
N ASP A 12 -1.93 17.62 5.83
CA ASP A 12 -3.12 17.32 5.05
C ASP A 12 -2.74 16.66 3.72
N THR A 13 -3.30 15.48 3.49
CA THR A 13 -2.91 14.56 2.43
C THR A 13 -3.97 14.44 1.34
N GLY A 14 -5.06 15.22 1.43
CA GLY A 14 -6.20 15.13 0.52
C GLY A 14 -7.12 13.93 0.80
N SER A 15 -6.58 12.80 1.29
CA SER A 15 -7.35 11.67 1.86
C SER A 15 -8.13 12.03 3.13
N GLN A 16 -7.78 13.14 3.79
CA GLN A 16 -8.44 13.66 4.99
C GLN A 16 -9.76 14.40 4.70
N ASN A 17 -10.13 14.57 3.43
CA ASN A 17 -11.46 15.06 3.05
C ASN A 17 -12.55 13.99 3.16
N VAL A 18 -12.21 12.77 3.58
CA VAL A 18 -13.15 11.67 3.81
C VAL A 18 -13.25 11.40 5.32
N THR A 19 -14.47 11.51 5.85
CA THR A 19 -14.79 11.19 7.25
C THR A 19 -14.23 9.82 7.64
N GLY A 20 -13.48 9.76 8.75
CA GLY A 20 -12.90 8.51 9.30
C GLY A 20 -11.40 8.29 9.07
N TYR A 21 -10.73 9.15 8.29
CA TYR A 21 -9.27 9.11 8.13
C TYR A 21 -8.56 10.04 9.11
N ARG A 22 -7.55 9.51 9.82
CA ARG A 22 -6.69 10.28 10.72
C ARG A 22 -5.71 11.13 9.92
N LYS A 23 -5.27 12.25 10.52
CA LYS A 23 -4.16 12.99 9.95
C LYS A 23 -2.88 12.15 9.99
N GLN A 24 -2.03 12.30 8.99
CA GLN A 24 -0.80 11.50 8.82
C GLN A 24 0.42 12.38 8.91
N THR A 25 1.56 11.82 9.32
CA THR A 25 2.86 12.50 9.26
C THR A 25 3.44 12.42 7.84
N PRO A 26 4.39 13.30 7.47
CA PRO A 26 5.21 13.15 6.26
C PRO A 26 5.83 11.76 6.15
N ASP A 27 6.43 11.25 7.22
CA ASP A 27 7.07 9.94 7.23
C ASP A 27 6.09 8.78 6.92
N ALA A 28 4.85 8.88 7.41
CA ALA A 28 3.81 7.88 7.12
C ALA A 28 3.45 7.88 5.63
N LEU A 29 3.43 9.06 4.99
CA LEU A 29 3.17 9.17 3.55
C LEU A 29 4.34 8.65 2.73
N ASP A 30 5.57 9.01 3.10
CA ASP A 30 6.76 8.52 2.44
C ASP A 30 6.83 6.99 2.52
N THR A 31 6.47 6.43 3.67
CA THR A 31 6.36 4.98 3.87
C THR A 31 5.31 4.36 2.93
N VAL A 32 4.11 4.94 2.82
CA VAL A 32 3.06 4.44 1.91
C VAL A 32 3.44 4.62 0.44
N ASN A 33 4.13 5.70 0.09
CA ASN A 33 4.65 5.92 -1.25
C ASN A 33 5.66 4.83 -1.64
N GLU A 34 6.54 4.44 -0.71
CA GLU A 34 7.47 3.33 -0.94
C GLU A 34 6.73 1.99 -1.08
N ILE A 35 5.71 1.72 -0.24
CA ILE A 35 4.84 0.54 -0.39
C ILE A 35 4.21 0.52 -1.80
N LYS A 36 3.71 1.66 -2.29
CA LYS A 36 3.13 1.79 -3.63
C LYS A 36 4.15 1.57 -4.74
N HIS A 37 5.38 2.02 -4.57
CA HIS A 37 6.46 1.74 -5.51
C HIS A 37 6.69 0.22 -5.66
N VAL A 38 6.78 -0.50 -4.53
CA VAL A 38 6.95 -1.96 -4.50
C VAL A 38 5.73 -2.68 -5.07
N GLU A 39 4.51 -2.21 -4.79
CA GLU A 39 3.27 -2.73 -5.38
C GLU A 39 3.32 -2.69 -6.91
N GLU A 40 3.80 -1.59 -7.50
CA GLU A 40 3.93 -1.47 -8.94
C GLU A 40 4.98 -2.45 -9.51
N VAL A 41 6.10 -2.66 -8.80
CA VAL A 41 7.13 -3.63 -9.18
C VAL A 41 6.57 -5.06 -9.18
N VAL A 42 5.84 -5.44 -8.14
CA VAL A 42 5.19 -6.77 -8.07
C VAL A 42 4.12 -6.92 -9.16
N ALA A 43 3.32 -5.89 -9.43
CA ALA A 43 2.35 -5.90 -10.51
C ALA A 43 3.01 -6.04 -11.90
N LYS A 44 4.17 -5.40 -12.12
CA LYS A 44 4.99 -5.58 -13.34
C LYS A 44 5.45 -7.02 -13.48
N LEU A 45 5.95 -7.65 -12.42
CA LEU A 45 6.35 -9.06 -12.42
C LEU A 45 5.15 -9.97 -12.77
N TRP A 46 4.00 -9.77 -12.11
CA TRP A 46 2.81 -10.56 -12.38
C TRP A 46 2.37 -10.46 -13.86
N ARG A 47 2.34 -9.24 -14.42
CA ARG A 47 2.03 -9.01 -15.84
C ARG A 47 3.02 -9.69 -16.76
N TRP A 48 4.31 -9.64 -16.42
CA TRP A 48 5.36 -10.28 -17.19
C TRP A 48 5.23 -11.81 -17.20
N VAL A 49 4.93 -12.43 -16.05
CA VAL A 49 4.68 -13.89 -15.98
C VAL A 49 3.47 -14.26 -16.83
N ARG A 50 2.36 -13.53 -16.69
CA ARG A 50 1.13 -13.76 -17.48
C ARG A 50 1.36 -13.62 -18.98
N ALA A 51 2.23 -12.70 -19.40
CA ALA A 51 2.49 -12.40 -20.81
C ALA A 51 3.57 -13.29 -21.45
N ARG A 52 4.13 -14.27 -20.74
CA ARG A 52 5.17 -15.17 -21.28
C ARG A 52 4.55 -16.35 -22.04
N PRO A 53 4.60 -16.36 -23.40
CA PRO A 53 3.98 -17.43 -24.18
C PRO A 53 4.75 -18.76 -24.12
N THR A 54 6.03 -18.72 -23.74
CA THR A 54 6.91 -19.90 -23.69
C THR A 54 6.85 -20.66 -22.38
N VAL A 55 6.14 -20.14 -21.37
CA VAL A 55 6.00 -20.76 -20.05
C VAL A 55 4.51 -21.00 -19.80
N PRO A 56 4.05 -22.26 -19.71
CA PRO A 56 2.67 -22.54 -19.37
C PRO A 56 2.37 -22.04 -17.95
N THR A 57 1.27 -21.33 -17.78
CA THR A 57 0.82 -20.81 -16.48
C THR A 57 -0.58 -21.32 -16.18
N ASP A 58 -0.86 -21.65 -14.91
CA ASP A 58 -2.21 -21.94 -14.43
C ASP A 58 -2.94 -20.60 -14.16
N PRO A 59 -4.02 -20.27 -14.89
CA PRO A 59 -4.74 -19.01 -14.73
C PRO A 59 -5.31 -18.82 -13.31
N ARG A 60 -5.71 -19.90 -12.64
CA ARG A 60 -6.25 -19.85 -11.28
C ARG A 60 -5.17 -19.45 -10.30
N GLN A 61 -3.97 -20.00 -10.44
CA GLN A 61 -2.84 -19.66 -9.55
C GLN A 61 -2.39 -18.21 -9.76
N LEU A 62 -2.39 -17.72 -11.01
CA LEU A 62 -2.13 -16.30 -11.27
C LEU A 62 -3.17 -15.39 -10.60
N ALA A 63 -4.45 -15.73 -10.68
CA ALA A 63 -5.49 -14.96 -10.03
C ALA A 63 -5.32 -14.93 -8.50
N LEU A 64 -5.05 -16.08 -7.88
CA LEU A 64 -4.82 -16.17 -6.44
C LEU A 64 -3.59 -15.36 -5.99
N ALA A 65 -2.48 -15.45 -6.73
CA ALA A 65 -1.29 -14.66 -6.44
C ALA A 65 -1.58 -13.16 -6.49
N ARG A 66 -2.34 -12.70 -7.50
CA ARG A 66 -2.76 -11.31 -7.62
C ARG A 66 -3.56 -10.86 -6.40
N THR A 67 -4.59 -11.61 -6.02
CA THR A 67 -5.43 -11.30 -4.85
C THR A 67 -4.59 -11.24 -3.58
N ALA A 68 -3.70 -12.20 -3.36
CA ALA A 68 -2.83 -12.22 -2.18
C ALA A 68 -1.88 -11.01 -2.12
N PHE A 69 -1.34 -10.57 -3.26
CA PHE A 69 -0.54 -9.34 -3.31
C PHE A 69 -1.39 -8.10 -3.01
N GLU A 70 -2.56 -7.96 -3.64
CA GLU A 70 -3.48 -6.84 -3.41
C GLU A 70 -3.90 -6.75 -1.93
N GLU A 71 -4.27 -7.87 -1.32
CA GLU A 71 -4.60 -7.95 0.12
C GLU A 71 -3.40 -7.61 1.00
N GLY A 72 -2.21 -8.15 0.69
CA GLY A 72 -0.99 -7.86 1.43
C GLY A 72 -0.64 -6.36 1.42
N PHE A 73 -0.67 -5.72 0.25
CA PHE A 73 -0.43 -4.28 0.13
C PHE A 73 -1.51 -3.44 0.82
N MET A 74 -2.77 -3.86 0.75
CA MET A 74 -3.85 -3.22 1.51
C MET A 74 -3.56 -3.27 3.02
N HIS A 75 -3.20 -4.44 3.55
CA HIS A 75 -2.89 -4.58 4.97
C HIS A 75 -1.64 -3.80 5.40
N LEU A 76 -0.59 -3.74 4.57
CA LEU A 76 0.58 -2.90 4.81
C LEU A 76 0.21 -1.41 4.90
N ASN A 77 -0.56 -0.90 3.94
CA ASN A 77 -1.01 0.49 3.97
C ASN A 77 -1.87 0.79 5.22
N ARG A 78 -2.75 -0.13 5.62
CA ARG A 78 -3.56 0.01 6.84
C ARG A 78 -2.72 -0.04 8.13
N ALA A 79 -1.64 -0.80 8.16
CA ALA A 79 -0.73 -0.85 9.30
C ALA A 79 -0.03 0.50 9.53
N VAL A 80 0.24 1.26 8.45
CA VAL A 80 0.83 2.60 8.51
C VAL A 80 -0.22 3.66 8.79
N PHE A 81 -1.29 3.73 7.99
CA PHE A 81 -2.29 4.80 8.09
C PHE A 81 -3.28 4.64 9.25
N GLN A 82 -3.42 3.44 9.79
CA GLN A 82 -4.25 3.14 10.97
C GLN A 82 -5.62 3.84 10.93
N PRO A 83 -6.45 3.54 9.90
CA PRO A 83 -7.78 4.11 9.82
C PRO A 83 -8.60 3.76 11.08
N VAL A 84 -9.56 4.61 11.44
CA VAL A 84 -10.49 4.32 12.54
C VAL A 84 -11.23 3.02 12.23
N ASP A 85 -11.39 2.15 13.23
CA ASP A 85 -12.17 0.93 13.07
C ASP A 85 -13.65 1.32 12.97
N PRO A 86 -14.35 1.01 11.87
CA PRO A 86 -15.77 1.35 11.76
C PRO A 86 -16.68 0.49 12.64
N PHE A 87 -16.17 -0.61 13.23
CA PHE A 87 -16.92 -1.53 14.09
C PHE A 87 -16.66 -1.29 15.58
N GLU A 88 -15.51 -0.74 15.92
CA GLU A 88 -15.26 -0.15 17.23
C GLU A 88 -15.53 1.35 17.12
N GLY A 89 -16.81 1.74 17.25
CA GLY A 89 -17.19 3.16 17.27
C GLY A 89 -16.39 3.94 18.32
N ASP A 90 -16.28 5.27 18.13
CA ASP A 90 -15.46 6.19 18.94
C ASP A 90 -15.54 5.96 20.47
#